data_AF-A0A3D4QRT1-F1
#
_entry.id   AF-A0A3D4QRT1-F1
#
_cell.length_a   1.000
_cell.length_b   1.000
_cell.length_c   1.000
_cell.angle_alpha   90.00
_cell.angle_beta   90.00
_cell.angle_gamma   90.00
#
_symmetry.space_group_name_H-M   'P 1'
#
loop_
_entity.id
_entity.type
_entity.pdbx_description
1 polymer ?
#
loop_
_entity_poly.entity_id
_entity_poly.type
_entity_poly.pdbx_seq_one_letter_code
_entity_poly.pdbx_strand_id
1 'polypeptide(L)'
;DECGDEVYVPEIEDENLKALYDAYRQKHGVISLEDIRAIPEKYNIGKRPLSLLLGWGEQTFSRYYDGDMPSKQYSEILKRVLNEPSYYLELLENRKDNLKSEKAFEKSKAAIASLLNIPSTQQSKLNIVVEYLLSRCQDITHLSLQKALYYVQGFYKAFFGSFIFEEDCEAWVHGPVYRDIYRRYSGYCYNPIDSIEEPDISLMPAEEKVLLDSVIRHICCYSGKTLESFTHVETPWISTRGNLPAEASTNKVIPKQIIGEYFTSVKDKYRMLTPANIKDYAQDMFSKI
;
A
#
# COMPACT_ATOMS: atom_id res chain seq x y z
N ASP A 1 47.21 -51.18 5.28
CA ASP A 1 46.49 -49.91 5.40
C ASP A 1 46.89 -48.95 4.30
N GLU A 2 46.47 -49.23 3.06
CA GLU A 2 46.56 -48.26 1.97
C GLU A 2 45.34 -48.46 1.09
N CYS A 3 44.34 -47.61 1.27
CA CYS A 3 43.31 -47.35 0.26
C CYS A 3 43.30 -45.84 0.10
N GLY A 4 43.99 -45.36 -0.94
CA GLY A 4 44.11 -43.95 -1.31
C GLY A 4 43.06 -43.55 -2.35
N ASP A 5 41.88 -44.16 -2.30
CA ASP A 5 40.81 -43.85 -3.26
C ASP A 5 39.97 -42.69 -2.73
N GLU A 6 39.81 -41.67 -3.58
CA GLU A 6 38.97 -40.50 -3.33
C GLU A 6 37.52 -40.94 -3.13
N VAL A 7 36.95 -40.60 -1.97
CA VAL A 7 35.57 -40.93 -1.62
C VAL A 7 34.65 -39.87 -2.24
N TYR A 8 33.96 -40.26 -3.33
CA TYR A 8 32.96 -39.43 -3.99
C TYR A 8 31.71 -39.26 -3.11
N VAL A 9 31.49 -38.05 -2.61
CA VAL A 9 30.26 -37.66 -1.89
C VAL A 9 29.66 -36.47 -2.63
N PRO A 10 28.54 -36.65 -3.37
CA PRO A 10 27.93 -35.61 -4.20
C PRO A 10 27.70 -34.28 -3.47
N GLU A 11 27.29 -34.36 -2.19
CA GLU A 11 26.97 -33.20 -1.36
C GLU A 11 28.23 -32.38 -0.99
N ILE A 12 29.38 -33.04 -0.83
CA ILE A 12 30.67 -32.40 -0.50
C ILE A 12 31.29 -31.78 -1.75
N GLU A 13 31.13 -32.39 -2.92
CA GLU A 13 31.56 -31.79 -4.20
C GLU A 13 30.76 -30.53 -4.54
N ASP A 14 29.45 -30.51 -4.30
CA ASP A 14 28.61 -29.34 -4.55
C ASP A 14 28.99 -28.13 -3.66
N GLU A 15 29.32 -28.36 -2.39
CA GLU A 15 29.80 -27.31 -1.49
C GLU A 15 31.20 -26.81 -1.87
N ASN A 16 32.12 -27.71 -2.24
CA ASN A 16 33.46 -27.36 -2.70
C ASN A 16 33.42 -26.56 -4.02
N LEU A 17 32.53 -26.97 -4.94
CA LEU A 17 32.34 -26.30 -6.21
C LEU A 17 31.72 -24.90 -6.02
N LYS A 18 30.73 -24.78 -5.12
CA LYS A 18 30.17 -23.48 -4.72
C LYS A 18 31.27 -22.57 -4.15
N ALA A 19 32.04 -23.06 -3.18
CA ALA A 19 33.13 -22.30 -2.55
C ALA A 19 34.20 -21.85 -3.56
N LEU A 20 34.56 -22.72 -4.51
CA LEU A 20 35.48 -22.40 -5.60
C LEU A 20 34.94 -21.28 -6.50
N TYR A 21 33.68 -21.38 -6.92
CA TYR A 21 33.05 -20.35 -7.76
C TYR A 21 32.89 -19.02 -7.02
N ASP A 22 32.59 -19.05 -5.73
CA ASP A 22 32.46 -17.84 -4.92
C ASP A 22 33.82 -17.16 -4.69
N ALA A 23 34.88 -17.94 -4.46
CA ALA A 23 36.25 -17.42 -4.42
C ALA A 23 36.68 -16.80 -5.76
N TYR A 24 36.31 -17.42 -6.89
CA TYR A 24 36.54 -16.86 -8.22
C TYR A 24 35.79 -15.54 -8.41
N ARG A 25 34.50 -15.50 -8.06
CA ARG A 25 33.67 -14.29 -8.16
C ARG A 25 34.29 -13.15 -7.35
N GLN A 26 34.68 -13.41 -6.11
CA GLN A 26 35.32 -12.43 -5.25
C GLN A 26 36.63 -11.91 -5.84
N LYS A 27 37.52 -12.82 -6.28
CA LYS A 27 38.82 -12.46 -6.85
C LYS A 27 38.71 -11.61 -8.12
N HIS A 28 37.70 -11.88 -8.95
CA HIS A 28 37.51 -11.19 -10.23
C HIS A 28 36.51 -10.02 -10.17
N GLY A 29 35.97 -9.73 -8.98
CA GLY A 29 34.98 -8.68 -8.79
C GLY A 29 33.67 -8.98 -9.53
N VAL A 30 33.27 -10.23 -9.63
CA VAL A 30 31.98 -10.65 -10.16
C VAL A 30 30.95 -10.69 -9.01
N ILE A 31 29.73 -10.23 -9.26
CA ILE A 31 28.63 -10.25 -8.29
C ILE A 31 28.35 -11.68 -7.79
N SER A 32 27.98 -11.81 -6.51
CA SER A 32 27.68 -13.11 -5.90
C SER A 32 26.36 -13.67 -6.45
N LEU A 33 26.21 -15.00 -6.42
CA LEU A 33 24.95 -15.63 -6.83
C LEU A 33 23.78 -15.22 -5.92
N GLU A 34 24.05 -15.01 -4.64
CA GLU A 34 23.07 -14.56 -3.64
C GLU A 34 22.57 -13.15 -3.97
N ASP A 35 23.48 -12.24 -4.30
CA ASP A 35 23.15 -10.87 -4.74
C ASP A 35 22.33 -10.85 -6.03
N ILE A 36 22.66 -11.71 -7.00
CA ILE A 36 21.87 -11.85 -8.23
C ILE A 36 20.43 -12.25 -7.90
N ARG A 37 20.26 -13.23 -6.99
CA ARG A 37 18.95 -13.75 -6.59
C ARG A 37 18.16 -12.77 -5.74
N ALA A 38 18.82 -11.84 -5.06
CA ALA A 38 18.16 -10.81 -4.26
C ALA A 38 17.50 -9.72 -5.11
N ILE A 39 17.96 -9.46 -6.34
CA ILE A 39 17.44 -8.36 -7.18
C ILE A 39 15.93 -8.50 -7.52
N PRO A 40 15.44 -9.67 -8.01
CA PRO A 40 14.01 -9.88 -8.28
C PRO A 40 13.13 -9.71 -7.06
N GLU A 41 13.59 -10.20 -5.90
CA GLU A 41 12.90 -10.09 -4.61
C GLU A 41 12.81 -8.62 -4.20
N LYS A 42 13.94 -7.91 -4.22
CA LYS A 42 14.05 -6.50 -3.84
C LYS A 42 13.10 -5.60 -4.62
N TYR A 43 12.98 -5.81 -5.93
CA TYR A 43 12.19 -4.94 -6.80
C TYR A 43 10.88 -5.56 -7.28
N ASN A 44 10.44 -6.68 -6.70
CA ASN A 44 9.21 -7.40 -7.07
C ASN A 44 9.03 -7.53 -8.59
N ILE A 45 10.08 -7.98 -9.28
CA ILE A 45 10.15 -8.07 -10.74
C ILE A 45 10.58 -9.46 -11.19
N GLY A 46 9.92 -10.01 -12.22
CA GLY A 46 10.28 -11.32 -12.75
C GLY A 46 11.61 -11.33 -13.54
N LYS A 47 12.27 -12.50 -13.61
CA LYS A 47 13.55 -12.70 -14.31
C LYS A 47 13.55 -12.22 -15.78
N ARG A 48 12.49 -12.54 -16.54
CA ARG A 48 12.33 -12.15 -17.95
C ARG A 48 12.06 -10.65 -18.12
N PRO A 49 11.09 -10.04 -17.39
CA PRO A 49 10.95 -8.58 -17.35
C PRO A 49 12.24 -7.84 -17.00
N LEU A 50 13.01 -8.33 -16.01
CA LEU A 50 14.28 -7.72 -15.61
C LEU A 50 15.33 -7.79 -16.73
N SER A 51 15.42 -8.89 -17.46
CA SER A 51 16.31 -8.99 -18.64
C SER A 51 15.97 -7.93 -19.69
N LEU A 52 14.69 -7.77 -20.01
CA LEU A 52 14.22 -6.77 -20.98
C LEU A 52 14.48 -5.35 -20.51
N LEU A 53 14.27 -5.07 -19.23
CA LEU A 53 14.53 -3.77 -18.62
C LEU A 53 16.01 -3.38 -18.74
N LEU A 54 16.90 -4.32 -18.48
CA LEU A 54 18.35 -4.14 -18.62
C LEU A 54 18.81 -4.01 -20.08
N GLY A 55 17.92 -4.27 -21.05
CA GLY A 55 18.22 -4.27 -22.48
C GLY A 55 19.00 -5.51 -22.92
N TRP A 56 18.83 -6.62 -22.19
CA TRP A 56 19.49 -7.89 -22.46
C TRP A 56 18.54 -8.84 -23.20
N GLY A 57 19.10 -9.94 -23.71
CA GLY A 57 18.29 -11.04 -24.24
C GLY A 57 17.38 -11.60 -23.16
N GLU A 58 16.17 -12.05 -23.52
CA GLU A 58 15.12 -12.43 -22.56
C GLU A 58 15.51 -13.48 -21.51
N GLN A 59 16.51 -14.30 -21.81
CA GLN A 59 16.99 -15.38 -20.94
C GLN A 59 18.31 -15.05 -20.22
N THR A 60 18.92 -13.89 -20.51
CA THR A 60 20.25 -13.55 -20.00
C THR A 60 20.26 -13.49 -18.47
N PHE A 61 19.28 -12.81 -17.85
CA PHE A 61 19.22 -12.77 -16.38
C PHE A 61 18.87 -14.14 -15.77
N SER A 62 17.98 -14.91 -16.40
CA SER A 62 17.59 -16.24 -15.90
C SER A 62 18.80 -17.16 -15.75
N ARG A 63 19.69 -17.18 -16.76
CA ARG A 63 20.95 -17.93 -16.71
C ARG A 63 21.79 -17.57 -15.50
N TYR A 64 21.97 -16.26 -15.25
CA TYR A 64 22.76 -15.80 -14.10
C TYR A 64 22.11 -16.13 -12.76
N TYR A 65 20.78 -16.04 -12.67
CA TYR A 65 20.03 -16.45 -11.49
C TYR A 65 20.20 -17.95 -11.19
N ASP A 66 20.28 -18.77 -12.24
CA ASP A 66 20.40 -20.23 -12.14
C ASP A 66 21.85 -20.67 -11.89
N GLY A 67 22.84 -19.79 -12.03
CA GLY A 67 24.23 -20.02 -11.60
C GLY A 67 25.31 -19.60 -12.60
N ASP A 68 24.94 -19.32 -13.85
CA ASP A 68 25.88 -18.94 -14.90
C ASP A 68 26.68 -17.69 -14.51
N MET A 69 27.95 -17.66 -14.87
CA MET A 69 28.81 -16.55 -14.51
C MET A 69 28.61 -15.36 -15.47
N PRO A 70 28.19 -14.18 -14.97
CA PRO A 70 28.12 -12.99 -15.80
C PRO A 70 29.54 -12.49 -16.11
N SER A 71 29.69 -11.81 -17.26
CA SER A 71 30.91 -11.07 -17.56
C SER A 71 31.09 -9.93 -16.54
N LYS A 72 32.31 -9.40 -16.43
CA LYS A 72 32.59 -8.26 -15.55
C LYS A 72 31.67 -7.07 -15.82
N GLN A 73 31.39 -6.77 -17.09
CA GLN A 73 30.48 -5.69 -17.47
C GLN A 73 29.03 -5.92 -16.99
N TYR A 74 28.49 -7.14 -17.18
CA TYR A 74 27.16 -7.47 -16.69
C TYR A 74 27.10 -7.46 -15.16
N SER A 75 28.15 -7.94 -14.51
CA SER A 75 28.28 -7.90 -13.05
C SER A 75 28.23 -6.47 -12.50
N GLU A 76 28.95 -5.51 -13.09
CA GLU A 76 28.90 -4.12 -12.64
C GLU A 76 27.51 -3.52 -12.76
N ILE A 77 26.78 -3.83 -13.84
CA ILE A 77 25.37 -3.40 -13.99
C ILE A 77 24.49 -4.00 -12.88
N LEU A 78 24.63 -5.30 -12.58
CA LEU A 78 23.84 -5.96 -11.54
C LEU A 78 24.15 -5.42 -10.15
N LYS A 79 25.42 -5.17 -9.83
CA LYS A 79 25.81 -4.49 -8.58
C LYS A 79 25.20 -3.11 -8.49
N ARG A 80 25.20 -2.36 -9.58
CA ARG A 80 24.61 -1.02 -9.62
C ARG A 80 23.10 -1.07 -9.41
N VAL A 81 22.41 -1.98 -10.09
CA VAL A 81 20.97 -2.24 -9.85
C VAL A 81 20.70 -2.61 -8.40
N LEU A 82 21.54 -3.46 -7.80
CA LEU A 82 21.34 -3.89 -6.41
C LEU A 82 21.62 -2.77 -5.40
N ASN A 83 22.68 -1.97 -5.61
CA ASN A 83 23.18 -1.03 -4.61
C ASN A 83 22.67 0.40 -4.78
N GLU A 84 22.21 0.78 -5.98
CA GLU A 84 21.73 2.14 -6.30
C GLU A 84 20.26 2.09 -6.71
N PRO A 85 19.30 2.16 -5.76
CA PRO A 85 17.90 2.04 -6.12
C PRO A 85 17.41 3.24 -6.97
N SER A 86 18.04 4.41 -6.87
CA SER A 86 17.78 5.57 -7.75
C SER A 86 18.10 5.28 -9.22
N TYR A 87 19.20 4.58 -9.48
CA TYR A 87 19.57 4.11 -10.82
C TYR A 87 18.56 3.09 -11.35
N TYR A 88 18.06 2.19 -10.49
CA TYR A 88 16.99 1.26 -10.87
C TYR A 88 15.69 1.99 -11.24
N LEU A 89 15.30 3.01 -10.47
CA LEU A 89 14.12 3.81 -10.76
C LEU A 89 14.24 4.54 -12.11
N GLU A 90 15.38 5.18 -12.36
CA GLU A 90 15.66 5.81 -13.65
C GLU A 90 15.56 4.81 -14.81
N LEU A 91 16.13 3.62 -14.63
CA LEU A 91 16.06 2.54 -15.62
C LEU A 91 14.61 2.10 -15.87
N LEU A 92 13.81 1.95 -14.81
CA LEU A 92 12.42 1.54 -14.86
C LEU A 92 11.56 2.55 -15.63
N GLU A 93 11.71 3.85 -15.35
CA GLU A 93 10.96 4.92 -16.02
C GLU A 93 11.37 5.07 -17.49
N ASN A 94 12.67 5.11 -17.77
CA ASN A 94 13.19 5.35 -19.12
C ASN A 94 12.97 4.18 -20.08
N ARG A 95 12.68 2.98 -19.58
CA ARG A 95 12.56 1.76 -20.38
C ARG A 95 11.26 1.00 -20.14
N LYS A 96 10.22 1.69 -19.64
CA LYS A 96 8.90 1.09 -19.42
C LYS A 96 8.34 0.40 -20.67
N ASP A 97 8.60 0.97 -21.86
CA ASP A 97 8.08 0.45 -23.14
C ASP A 97 8.73 -0.88 -23.56
N ASN A 98 9.87 -1.23 -22.96
CA ASN A 98 10.50 -2.54 -23.15
C ASN A 98 9.81 -3.65 -22.34
N LEU A 99 8.99 -3.28 -21.34
CA LEU A 99 8.22 -4.24 -20.56
C LEU A 99 6.93 -4.59 -21.32
N LYS A 100 6.77 -5.87 -21.64
CA LYS A 100 5.56 -6.39 -22.29
C LYS A 100 4.29 -6.32 -21.42
N SER A 101 4.44 -6.02 -20.12
CA SER A 101 3.35 -6.07 -19.14
C SER A 101 3.38 -4.82 -18.25
N GLU A 102 2.32 -4.03 -18.34
CA GLU A 102 2.09 -2.85 -17.51
C GLU A 102 2.06 -3.22 -16.01
N LYS A 103 1.51 -4.39 -15.67
CA LYS A 103 1.48 -4.90 -14.28
C LYS A 103 2.88 -5.15 -13.71
N ALA A 104 3.85 -5.54 -14.54
CA ALA A 104 5.22 -5.76 -14.08
C ALA A 104 5.90 -4.43 -13.75
N PHE A 105 5.62 -3.38 -14.53
CA PHE A 105 6.08 -2.03 -14.26
C PHE A 105 5.48 -1.50 -12.96
N GLU A 106 4.15 -1.58 -12.79
CA GLU A 106 3.46 -1.09 -11.59
C GLU A 106 3.97 -1.75 -10.30
N LYS A 107 4.11 -3.08 -10.29
CA LYS A 107 4.62 -3.83 -9.13
C LYS A 107 6.04 -3.40 -8.78
N SER A 108 6.89 -3.25 -9.78
CA SER A 108 8.28 -2.88 -9.55
C SER A 108 8.43 -1.42 -9.13
N LYS A 109 7.60 -0.54 -9.69
CA LYS A 109 7.51 0.88 -9.32
C LYS A 109 7.04 1.06 -7.87
N ALA A 110 6.06 0.27 -7.44
CA ALA A 110 5.63 0.27 -6.04
C ALA A 110 6.76 -0.20 -5.10
N ALA A 111 7.44 -1.30 -5.44
CA ALA A 111 8.55 -1.83 -4.64
C ALA A 111 9.71 -0.83 -4.49
N ILE A 112 10.11 -0.16 -5.58
CA ILE A 112 11.19 0.83 -5.54
C ILE A 112 10.78 2.12 -4.80
N ALA A 113 9.52 2.54 -4.91
CA ALA A 113 8.99 3.69 -4.18
C ALA A 113 9.07 3.46 -2.66
N SER A 114 8.69 2.26 -2.19
CA SER A 114 8.83 1.87 -0.79
C SER A 114 10.30 1.80 -0.33
N LEU A 115 11.23 1.39 -1.19
CA LEU A 115 12.65 1.24 -0.84
C LEU A 115 13.43 2.55 -0.75
N LEU A 116 13.11 3.52 -1.60
CA LEU A 116 13.88 4.75 -1.66
C LEU A 116 13.47 5.78 -0.61
N ASN A 117 12.42 5.50 0.18
CA ASN A 117 11.70 6.54 0.93
C ASN A 117 11.46 7.78 0.07
N ILE A 118 11.40 7.62 -1.27
CA ILE A 118 11.02 8.69 -2.17
C ILE A 118 9.57 8.89 -1.83
N PRO A 119 9.21 10.02 -1.20
CA PRO A 119 7.82 10.34 -1.01
C PRO A 119 7.24 10.30 -2.42
N SER A 120 6.26 9.43 -2.63
CA SER A 120 5.36 9.57 -3.75
C SER A 120 5.05 11.06 -3.87
N THR A 121 5.45 11.67 -4.97
CA THR A 121 5.19 13.06 -5.34
C THR A 121 3.90 13.56 -4.68
N GLN A 122 4.02 14.45 -3.68
CA GLN A 122 2.95 14.82 -2.75
C GLN A 122 2.19 13.61 -2.17
N GLN A 123 2.58 13.16 -0.97
CA GLN A 123 1.71 12.27 -0.20
C GLN A 123 0.35 12.98 -0.05
N SER A 124 -0.67 12.45 -0.72
CA SER A 124 -1.98 13.08 -0.69
C SER A 124 -2.48 13.12 0.76
N LYS A 125 -3.26 14.15 1.10
CA LYS A 125 -3.81 14.31 2.46
C LYS A 125 -4.52 13.04 2.94
N LEU A 126 -5.14 12.29 2.03
CA LEU A 126 -5.74 10.99 2.29
C LEU A 126 -4.74 9.97 2.85
N ASN A 127 -3.55 9.84 2.26
CA ASN A 127 -2.54 8.89 2.73
C ASN A 127 -1.98 9.28 4.10
N ILE A 128 -1.75 10.58 4.36
CA ILE A 128 -1.32 11.07 5.68
C ILE A 128 -2.36 10.70 6.75
N VAL A 129 -3.65 10.89 6.45
CA VAL A 129 -4.72 10.52 7.39
C VAL A 129 -4.82 9.00 7.57
N VAL A 130 -4.66 8.20 6.51
CA VAL A 130 -4.62 6.74 6.62
C VAL A 130 -3.49 6.31 7.57
N GLU A 131 -2.28 6.82 7.38
CA GLU A 131 -1.14 6.49 8.23
C GLU A 131 -1.37 6.92 9.68
N TYR A 132 -1.96 8.10 9.88
CA TYR A 132 -2.34 8.54 11.22
C TYR A 132 -3.35 7.59 11.87
N LEU A 133 -4.42 7.20 11.16
CA LEU A 133 -5.42 6.25 11.66
C LEU A 133 -4.78 4.89 12.01
N LEU A 134 -3.91 4.36 11.14
CA LEU A 134 -3.22 3.08 11.36
C LEU A 134 -2.23 3.13 12.53
N SER A 135 -1.63 4.29 12.81
CA SER A 135 -0.74 4.46 13.96
C SER A 135 -1.46 4.59 15.32
N ARG A 136 -2.76 4.92 15.28
CA ARG A 136 -3.56 5.23 16.49
C ARG A 136 -4.62 4.16 16.79
N CYS A 137 -5.03 3.39 15.80
CA CYS A 137 -5.99 2.30 15.94
C CYS A 137 -5.28 0.95 15.87
N GLN A 138 -5.32 0.17 16.95
CA GLN A 138 -4.66 -1.15 17.01
C GLN A 138 -5.37 -2.22 16.17
N ASP A 139 -6.72 -2.20 16.14
CA ASP A 139 -7.52 -3.29 15.55
C ASP A 139 -8.41 -2.82 14.37
N ILE A 140 -7.88 -1.95 13.51
CA ILE A 140 -8.66 -1.41 12.39
C ILE A 140 -8.63 -2.33 11.16
N THR A 141 -9.79 -2.82 10.74
CA THR A 141 -9.94 -3.58 9.49
C THR A 141 -10.03 -2.64 8.28
N HIS A 142 -9.80 -3.17 7.07
CA HIS A 142 -10.00 -2.38 5.84
C HIS A 142 -11.42 -1.82 5.70
N LEU A 143 -12.45 -2.55 6.18
CA LEU A 143 -13.83 -2.07 6.16
C LEU A 143 -14.01 -0.88 7.12
N SER A 144 -13.51 -1.00 8.35
CA SER A 144 -13.54 0.10 9.33
C SER A 144 -12.77 1.32 8.86
N LEU A 145 -11.60 1.12 8.24
CA LEU A 145 -10.78 2.19 7.67
C LEU A 145 -11.55 3.00 6.63
N GLN A 146 -12.25 2.33 5.70
CA GLN A 146 -13.07 3.02 4.70
C GLN A 146 -14.14 3.91 5.32
N LYS A 147 -14.80 3.42 6.38
CA LYS A 147 -15.83 4.16 7.10
C LYS A 147 -15.24 5.34 7.86
N ALA A 148 -14.13 5.13 8.55
CA ALA A 148 -13.40 6.19 9.24
C ALA A 148 -13.04 7.35 8.30
N LEU A 149 -12.48 7.05 7.12
CA LEU A 149 -12.14 8.07 6.11
C LEU A 149 -13.37 8.84 5.63
N TYR A 150 -14.50 8.15 5.42
CA TYR A 150 -15.75 8.82 5.06
C TYR A 150 -16.24 9.78 6.16
N TYR A 151 -16.20 9.35 7.43
CA TYR A 151 -16.55 10.22 8.57
C TYR A 151 -15.59 11.41 8.74
N VAL A 152 -14.28 11.19 8.53
CA VAL A 152 -13.29 12.27 8.52
C VAL A 152 -13.65 13.31 7.46
N GLN A 153 -13.90 12.90 6.22
CA GLN A 153 -14.27 13.81 5.12
C GLN A 153 -15.51 14.64 5.44
N GLY A 154 -16.55 13.97 5.95
CA GLY A 154 -17.82 14.59 6.28
C GLY A 154 -17.75 15.58 7.42
N PHE A 155 -17.22 15.16 8.58
CA PHE A 155 -17.12 16.05 9.73
C PHE A 155 -16.10 17.17 9.50
N TYR A 156 -15.02 16.94 8.76
CA TYR A 156 -14.09 18.00 8.41
C TYR A 156 -14.80 19.11 7.62
N LYS A 157 -15.61 18.74 6.63
CA LYS A 157 -16.46 19.69 5.90
C LYS A 157 -17.42 20.44 6.80
N ALA A 158 -18.06 19.76 7.75
CA ALA A 158 -19.02 20.39 8.67
C ALA A 158 -18.38 21.37 9.67
N PHE A 159 -17.17 21.07 10.17
CA PHE A 159 -16.47 21.92 11.14
C PHE A 159 -15.67 23.05 10.48
N PHE A 160 -15.00 22.78 9.36
CA PHE A 160 -14.00 23.68 8.77
C PHE A 160 -14.40 24.24 7.40
N GLY A 161 -15.50 23.77 6.80
CA GLY A 161 -16.06 24.34 5.58
C GLY A 161 -15.37 23.93 4.27
N SER A 162 -14.22 23.26 4.32
CA SER A 162 -13.50 22.69 3.17
C SER A 162 -13.52 21.16 3.19
N PHE A 163 -13.18 20.51 2.08
CA PHE A 163 -12.99 19.06 2.02
C PHE A 163 -11.53 18.73 2.29
N ILE A 164 -11.26 17.75 3.15
CA ILE A 164 -9.88 17.35 3.50
C ILE A 164 -9.25 16.44 2.44
N PHE A 165 -10.06 15.64 1.74
CA PHE A 165 -9.60 14.77 0.65
C PHE A 165 -10.05 15.28 -0.72
N GLU A 166 -9.12 15.23 -1.68
CA GLU A 166 -9.40 15.50 -3.09
C GLU A 166 -9.98 14.27 -3.79
N GLU A 167 -9.65 13.08 -3.30
CA GLU A 167 -10.12 11.81 -3.84
C GLU A 167 -11.64 11.67 -3.69
N ASP A 168 -12.24 10.92 -4.61
CA ASP A 168 -13.69 10.68 -4.62
C ASP A 168 -14.05 9.39 -3.87
N CYS A 169 -15.17 9.46 -3.17
CA CYS A 169 -15.72 8.34 -2.42
C CYS A 169 -16.85 7.68 -3.22
N GLU A 170 -16.88 6.36 -3.33
CA GLU A 170 -17.85 5.59 -4.11
C GLU A 170 -18.87 4.87 -3.23
N ALA A 171 -20.12 4.74 -3.68
CA ALA A 171 -21.23 4.16 -2.92
C ALA A 171 -21.33 2.63 -3.06
N TRP A 172 -20.29 1.90 -2.65
CA TRP A 172 -20.20 0.44 -2.80
C TRP A 172 -21.25 -0.31 -1.94
N VAL A 173 -21.34 -1.64 -2.15
CA VAL A 173 -22.31 -2.53 -1.45
C VAL A 173 -22.18 -2.43 0.06
N HIS A 174 -20.96 -2.38 0.59
CA HIS A 174 -20.68 -2.31 2.03
C HIS A 174 -20.42 -0.88 2.50
N GLY A 175 -21.13 0.09 1.95
CA GLY A 175 -20.99 1.51 2.31
C GLY A 175 -19.99 2.30 1.45
N PRO A 176 -19.69 3.56 1.85
CA PRO A 176 -18.76 4.45 1.16
C PRO A 176 -17.33 3.90 1.15
N VAL A 177 -16.63 4.04 0.01
CA VAL A 177 -15.28 3.50 -0.24
C VAL A 177 -14.41 4.46 -1.08
N TYR A 178 -13.19 4.73 -0.61
CA TYR A 178 -12.09 5.25 -1.42
C TYR A 178 -11.36 4.08 -2.10
N ARG A 179 -11.53 3.98 -3.42
CA ARG A 179 -11.13 2.80 -4.22
C ARG A 179 -9.66 2.44 -4.06
N ASP A 180 -8.77 3.42 -4.11
CA ASP A 180 -7.33 3.15 -4.08
C ASP A 180 -6.87 2.66 -2.70
N ILE A 181 -7.48 3.18 -1.63
CA ILE A 181 -7.26 2.67 -0.27
C ILE A 181 -7.81 1.24 -0.15
N TYR A 182 -8.97 0.95 -0.72
CA TYR A 182 -9.52 -0.42 -0.70
C TYR A 182 -8.60 -1.39 -1.41
N ARG A 183 -8.11 -1.05 -2.61
CA ARG A 183 -7.17 -1.88 -3.36
C ARG A 183 -5.92 -2.19 -2.55
N ARG A 184 -5.39 -1.22 -1.81
CA ARG A 184 -4.19 -1.39 -0.98
C ARG A 184 -4.39 -2.36 0.19
N TYR A 185 -5.54 -2.29 0.88
CA TYR A 185 -5.75 -3.02 2.13
C TYR A 185 -6.75 -4.20 2.05
N SER A 186 -7.41 -4.41 0.89
CA SER A 186 -8.40 -5.48 0.73
C SER A 186 -7.85 -6.89 0.97
N GLY A 187 -6.54 -7.11 0.78
CA GLY A 187 -5.87 -8.38 1.06
C GLY A 187 -5.92 -8.82 2.53
N TYR A 188 -6.11 -7.89 3.48
CA TYR A 188 -6.26 -8.21 4.89
C TYR A 188 -7.58 -8.92 5.21
N CYS A 189 -8.56 -8.90 4.29
CA CYS A 189 -9.88 -9.52 4.48
C CYS A 189 -10.53 -9.06 5.80
N TYR A 190 -10.75 -9.99 6.73
CA TYR A 190 -11.34 -9.71 8.05
C TYR A 190 -10.32 -9.39 9.14
N ASN A 191 -9.02 -9.49 8.82
CA ASN A 191 -7.95 -9.24 9.77
C ASN A 191 -7.70 -7.73 9.94
N PRO A 192 -7.26 -7.29 11.13
CA PRO A 192 -6.72 -5.95 11.31
C PRO A 192 -5.56 -5.66 10.36
N ILE A 193 -5.44 -4.40 9.93
CA ILE A 193 -4.29 -3.91 9.19
C ILE A 193 -3.14 -3.69 10.18
N ASP A 194 -1.92 -4.01 9.76
CA ASP A 194 -0.73 -3.80 10.58
C ASP A 194 -0.58 -2.32 10.97
N SER A 195 -0.29 -2.09 12.26
CA SER A 195 -0.05 -0.75 12.80
C SER A 195 1.24 -0.15 12.24
N ILE A 196 1.26 1.18 12.11
CA ILE A 196 2.44 1.94 11.69
C ILE A 196 3.03 2.60 12.93
N GLU A 197 4.30 2.33 13.23
CA GLU A 197 4.90 2.75 14.51
C GLU A 197 5.17 4.27 14.58
N GLU A 198 5.51 4.92 13.46
CA GLU A 198 5.89 6.34 13.45
C GLU A 198 5.55 7.04 12.12
N PRO A 199 4.31 7.52 11.92
CA PRO A 199 3.99 8.32 10.74
C PRO A 199 4.58 9.73 10.85
N ASP A 200 5.09 10.29 9.75
CA ASP A 200 5.50 11.70 9.70
C ASP A 200 4.26 12.62 9.68
N ILE A 201 3.82 13.00 10.87
CA ILE A 201 2.68 13.90 11.10
C ILE A 201 3.09 15.30 11.54
N SER A 202 4.35 15.65 11.29
CA SER A 202 4.94 16.94 11.68
C SER A 202 4.21 18.12 11.02
N LEU A 203 3.73 17.92 9.79
CA LEU A 203 3.04 18.94 8.99
C LEU A 203 1.52 18.97 9.19
N MET A 204 0.95 18.13 10.05
CA MET A 204 -0.50 18.06 10.25
C MET A 204 -0.98 19.13 11.26
N PRO A 205 -1.88 20.05 10.84
CA PRO A 205 -2.45 21.10 11.70
C PRO A 205 -3.10 20.55 12.98
N ALA A 206 -3.14 21.39 14.02
CA ALA A 206 -3.72 21.02 15.30
C ALA A 206 -5.23 20.75 15.19
N GLU A 207 -5.94 21.52 14.36
CA GLU A 207 -7.38 21.37 14.16
C GLU A 207 -7.71 20.03 13.46
N GLU A 208 -6.87 19.62 12.50
CA GLU A 208 -6.97 18.30 11.86
C GLU A 208 -6.80 17.19 12.90
N LYS A 209 -5.75 17.27 13.74
CA LYS A 209 -5.49 16.30 14.82
C LYS A 209 -6.69 16.16 15.76
N VAL A 210 -7.28 17.28 16.21
CA VAL A 210 -8.44 17.27 17.12
C VAL A 210 -9.64 16.55 16.50
N LEU A 211 -9.90 16.77 15.21
CA LEU A 211 -10.97 16.04 14.52
C LEU A 211 -10.65 14.56 14.41
N LEU A 212 -9.45 14.21 13.94
CA LEU A 212 -9.06 12.83 13.72
C LEU A 212 -9.08 12.04 15.03
N ASP A 213 -8.56 12.59 16.12
CA ASP A 213 -8.63 11.99 17.47
C ASP A 213 -10.08 11.78 17.93
N SER A 214 -10.98 12.71 17.59
CA SER A 214 -12.40 12.57 17.92
C SER A 214 -13.08 11.46 17.11
N VAL A 215 -12.77 11.35 15.81
CA VAL A 215 -13.24 10.23 14.97
C VAL A 215 -12.67 8.91 15.48
N ILE A 216 -11.37 8.84 15.81
CA ILE A 216 -10.75 7.65 16.39
C ILE A 216 -11.48 7.21 17.67
N ARG A 217 -11.72 8.16 18.58
CA ARG A 217 -12.34 7.86 19.88
C ARG A 217 -13.81 7.48 19.79
N HIS A 218 -14.56 8.07 18.87
CA HIS A 218 -16.03 7.98 18.85
C HIS A 218 -16.61 7.23 17.66
N ILE A 219 -15.83 6.96 16.62
CA ILE A 219 -16.26 6.21 15.44
C ILE A 219 -15.45 4.92 15.31
N CYS A 220 -14.12 4.99 15.38
CA CYS A 220 -13.27 3.80 15.19
C CYS A 220 -13.37 2.77 16.34
N CYS A 221 -14.07 3.09 17.42
CA CYS A 221 -14.39 2.13 18.49
C CYS A 221 -15.48 1.12 18.10
N TYR A 222 -16.20 1.35 17.00
CA TYR A 222 -17.22 0.45 16.48
C TYR A 222 -16.63 -0.50 15.42
N SER A 223 -17.19 -1.71 15.33
CA SER A 223 -16.77 -2.69 14.32
C SER A 223 -17.09 -2.20 12.90
N GLY A 224 -16.37 -2.72 11.89
CA GLY A 224 -16.63 -2.37 10.49
C GLY A 224 -18.07 -2.68 10.06
N LYS A 225 -18.69 -3.74 10.62
CA LYS A 225 -20.10 -4.08 10.38
C LYS A 225 -21.06 -3.11 11.02
N THR A 226 -20.76 -2.63 12.23
CA THR A 226 -21.54 -1.59 12.89
C THR A 226 -21.49 -0.28 12.08
N LEU A 227 -20.31 0.11 11.61
CA LEU A 227 -20.13 1.32 10.79
C LEU A 227 -20.76 1.18 9.39
N GLU A 228 -20.77 -0.02 8.82
CA GLU A 228 -21.54 -0.34 7.60
C GLU A 228 -23.03 -0.05 7.83
N SER A 229 -23.61 -0.58 8.92
CA SER A 229 -25.01 -0.31 9.28
C SER A 229 -25.31 1.18 9.46
N PHE A 230 -24.38 1.95 10.03
CA PHE A 230 -24.55 3.40 10.10
C PHE A 230 -24.67 3.99 8.70
N THR A 231 -23.69 3.75 7.83
CA THR A 231 -23.70 4.34 6.49
C THR A 231 -24.87 3.89 5.62
N HIS A 232 -25.46 2.71 5.87
CA HIS A 232 -26.62 2.23 5.14
C HIS A 232 -27.93 2.97 5.47
N VAL A 233 -27.98 3.70 6.60
CA VAL A 233 -29.11 4.58 6.94
C VAL A 233 -28.82 6.06 6.65
N GLU A 234 -27.65 6.40 6.11
CA GLU A 234 -27.24 7.77 5.81
C GLU A 234 -27.58 8.18 4.37
N THR A 235 -28.16 9.37 4.23
CA THR A 235 -28.64 9.89 2.94
C THR A 235 -27.59 9.92 1.81
N PRO A 236 -26.30 10.27 2.04
CA PRO A 236 -25.31 10.31 0.95
C PRO A 236 -25.14 8.97 0.25
N TRP A 237 -25.09 7.86 1.00
CA TRP A 237 -24.97 6.52 0.44
C TRP A 237 -26.29 6.07 -0.21
N ILE A 238 -27.42 6.26 0.49
CA ILE A 238 -28.76 5.85 0.01
C ILE A 238 -29.10 6.55 -1.32
N SER A 239 -28.99 7.88 -1.35
CA SER A 239 -29.37 8.68 -2.53
C SER A 239 -28.48 8.38 -3.74
N THR A 240 -27.18 8.14 -3.53
CA THR A 240 -26.24 7.80 -4.60
C THR A 240 -26.55 6.43 -5.21
N ARG A 241 -26.97 5.46 -4.38
CA ARG A 241 -27.39 4.13 -4.87
C ARG A 241 -28.75 4.15 -5.54
N GLY A 242 -29.68 4.98 -5.05
CA GLY A 242 -31.03 5.10 -5.60
C GLY A 242 -31.77 3.76 -5.60
N ASN A 243 -32.29 3.34 -6.75
CA ASN A 243 -33.07 2.10 -6.89
C ASN A 243 -32.21 0.85 -7.12
N LEU A 244 -30.90 0.90 -6.89
CA LEU A 244 -30.04 -0.27 -7.02
C LEU A 244 -30.41 -1.32 -5.95
N PRO A 245 -30.46 -2.62 -6.29
CA PRO A 245 -30.59 -3.69 -5.31
C PRO A 245 -29.51 -3.62 -4.21
N ALA A 246 -29.82 -4.12 -3.02
CA ALA A 246 -28.90 -4.09 -1.87
C ALA A 246 -27.51 -4.67 -2.23
N GLU A 247 -27.49 -5.83 -2.89
CA GLU A 247 -26.27 -6.55 -3.26
C GLU A 247 -25.64 -6.07 -4.58
N ALA A 248 -26.24 -5.10 -5.27
CA ALA A 248 -25.72 -4.66 -6.58
C ALA A 248 -24.41 -3.88 -6.40
N SER A 249 -23.36 -4.36 -7.06
CA SER A 249 -22.09 -3.61 -7.15
C SER A 249 -22.27 -2.32 -7.95
N THR A 250 -21.57 -1.28 -7.54
CA THR A 250 -21.58 0.03 -8.20
C THR A 250 -20.29 0.76 -7.90
N ASN A 251 -19.87 1.58 -8.86
CA ASN A 251 -18.75 2.49 -8.75
C ASN A 251 -19.19 3.97 -8.81
N LYS A 252 -20.48 4.24 -8.56
CA LYS A 252 -21.01 5.59 -8.53
C LYS A 252 -20.33 6.39 -7.43
N VAL A 253 -19.73 7.51 -7.82
CA VAL A 253 -19.16 8.49 -6.90
C VAL A 253 -20.29 9.17 -6.12
N ILE A 254 -20.13 9.24 -4.80
CA ILE A 254 -20.96 10.05 -3.90
C ILE A 254 -20.49 11.51 -4.07
N PRO A 255 -21.34 12.42 -4.58
CA PRO A 255 -20.95 13.81 -4.72
C PRO A 255 -20.52 14.41 -3.38
N LYS A 256 -19.33 15.03 -3.34
CA LYS A 256 -18.76 15.60 -2.10
C LYS A 256 -19.73 16.58 -1.43
N GLN A 257 -20.49 17.35 -2.22
CA GLN A 257 -21.49 18.30 -1.74
C GLN A 257 -22.57 17.60 -0.89
N ILE A 258 -23.07 16.43 -1.33
CA ILE A 258 -24.08 15.66 -0.59
C ILE A 258 -23.52 15.14 0.74
N ILE A 259 -22.25 14.70 0.75
CA ILE A 259 -21.54 14.35 1.99
C ILE A 259 -21.51 15.57 2.92
N GLY A 260 -21.07 16.72 2.40
CA GLY A 260 -20.98 17.96 3.16
C GLY A 260 -22.31 18.41 3.77
N GLU A 261 -23.36 18.49 2.96
CA GLU A 261 -24.71 18.88 3.38
C GLU A 261 -25.26 17.97 4.48
N TYR A 262 -25.06 16.65 4.34
CA TYR A 262 -25.47 15.68 5.34
C TYR A 262 -24.76 15.93 6.67
N PHE A 263 -23.43 16.01 6.68
CA PHE A 263 -22.67 16.18 7.92
C PHE A 263 -22.84 17.57 8.54
N THR A 264 -23.07 18.63 7.75
CA THR A 264 -23.48 19.94 8.26
C THR A 264 -24.84 19.83 8.96
N SER A 265 -25.82 19.15 8.36
CA SER A 265 -27.13 18.93 8.99
C SER A 265 -27.03 18.09 10.28
N VAL A 266 -26.15 17.10 10.31
CA VAL A 266 -25.82 16.33 11.53
C VAL A 266 -25.24 17.25 12.59
N LYS A 267 -24.19 18.02 12.27
CA LYS A 267 -23.57 18.97 13.21
C LYS A 267 -24.61 19.90 13.84
N ASP A 268 -25.52 20.45 13.04
CA ASP A 268 -26.58 21.35 13.50
C ASP A 268 -27.61 20.62 14.37
N LYS A 269 -28.06 19.43 13.95
CA LYS A 269 -29.03 18.61 14.68
C LYS A 269 -28.56 18.25 16.09
N TYR A 270 -27.29 17.87 16.25
CA TYR A 270 -26.69 17.52 17.54
C TYR A 270 -26.04 18.74 18.24
N ARG A 271 -26.15 19.94 17.67
CA ARG A 271 -25.58 21.19 18.21
C ARG A 271 -24.09 21.05 18.55
N MET A 272 -23.34 20.42 17.65
CA MET A 272 -21.94 20.12 17.88
C MET A 272 -21.09 21.40 17.82
N LEU A 273 -20.57 21.82 18.97
CA LEU A 273 -19.67 22.97 19.07
C LEU A 273 -18.22 22.59 18.76
N THR A 274 -17.85 21.35 19.10
CA THR A 274 -16.49 20.82 18.91
C THR A 274 -16.53 19.40 18.35
N PRO A 275 -15.44 18.91 17.73
CA PRO A 275 -15.34 17.52 17.29
C PRO A 275 -15.61 16.47 18.37
N ALA A 276 -15.41 16.78 19.65
CA ALA A 276 -15.72 15.87 20.75
C ALA A 276 -17.22 15.50 20.82
N ASN A 277 -18.11 16.35 20.28
CA ASN A 277 -19.56 16.10 20.23
C ASN A 277 -19.96 15.06 19.16
N ILE A 278 -19.03 14.57 18.34
CA ILE A 278 -19.27 13.43 17.42
C ILE A 278 -19.79 12.20 18.19
N LYS A 279 -19.40 12.06 19.47
CA LYS A 279 -19.90 11.03 20.38
C LYS A 279 -21.44 10.94 20.40
N ASP A 280 -22.13 12.07 20.46
CA ASP A 280 -23.59 12.10 20.64
C ASP A 280 -24.30 11.55 19.40
N TYR A 281 -23.77 11.88 18.21
CA TYR A 281 -24.21 11.28 16.95
C TYR A 281 -23.95 9.77 16.91
N ALA A 282 -22.72 9.36 17.21
CA ALA A 282 -22.33 7.96 17.11
C ALA A 282 -23.14 7.07 18.07
N GLN A 283 -23.42 7.55 19.29
CA GLN A 283 -24.26 6.85 20.27
C GLN A 283 -25.73 6.75 19.81
N ASP A 284 -26.28 7.82 19.24
CA ASP A 284 -27.65 7.80 18.70
C ASP A 284 -27.79 6.96 17.43
N MET A 285 -26.74 6.83 16.63
CA MET A 285 -26.71 5.89 15.50
C MET A 285 -26.63 4.45 15.99
N PHE A 286 -25.79 4.19 17.00
CA PHE A 286 -25.66 2.87 17.59
C PHE A 286 -26.93 2.36 18.27
N SER A 287 -27.73 3.24 18.89
CA SER A 287 -28.97 2.84 19.56
C SER A 287 -30.11 2.47 18.61
N LYS A 288 -29.96 2.75 17.31
CA LYS A 288 -31.00 2.53 16.27
C LYS A 288 -30.77 1.31 15.39
N ILE A 289 -29.63 0.65 15.55
CA ILE A 289 -29.25 -0.58 14.84
C ILE A 289 -29.41 -1.80 15.75
#